data_AF-A0AAW9Q9Z9-F1
#
_entry.id   AF-A0AAW9Q9Z9-F1
#
_cell.length_a   1.000
_cell.length_b   1.000
_cell.length_c   1.000
_cell.angle_alpha   90.00
_cell.angle_beta   90.00
_cell.angle_gamma   90.00
#
_symmetry.space_group_name_H-M   'P 1'
#
loop_
_entity.id
_entity.type
_entity.pdbx_description
1 polymer ?
#
loop_
_entity_poly.entity_id
_entity_poly.type
_entity_poly.pdbx_seq_one_letter_code
_entity_poly.pdbx_strand_id
1 'polypeptide(L)'
;MTIALQPEQEQFIQTQIATGRYTNATEVIAEALQLLEKRNQYDCWVEELRVKIDLAAAQLDRGEGIDSETAIALVEFDTHTRFKLLAAQGDRELGLKLLDKLDSLTD
;
A
#
# COMPACT_ATOMS: atom_id res chain seq x y z
N MET A 1 23.34 21.19 -3.75
CA MET A 1 23.77 20.94 -2.37
C MET A 1 25.02 20.08 -2.42
N THR A 2 26.08 20.43 -1.69
CA THR A 2 27.31 19.62 -1.64
C THR A 2 27.25 18.72 -0.42
N ILE A 3 27.33 17.40 -0.62
CA ILE A 3 27.33 16.41 0.45
C ILE A 3 28.75 15.87 0.55
N ALA A 4 29.37 15.97 1.72
CA ALA A 4 30.69 15.38 1.97
C ALA A 4 30.50 13.91 2.36
N LEU A 5 31.13 13.02 1.61
CA LEU A 5 31.14 11.59 1.90
C LEU A 5 32.32 11.25 2.82
N GLN A 6 32.11 10.27 3.69
CA GLN A 6 33.20 9.67 4.45
C GLN A 6 33.99 8.70 3.55
N PRO A 7 35.29 8.47 3.80
CA PRO A 7 36.12 7.58 2.98
C PRO A 7 35.50 6.18 2.80
N GLU A 8 34.84 5.65 3.83
CA GLU A 8 34.17 4.36 3.79
C GLU A 8 32.98 4.34 2.81
N GLN A 9 32.24 5.46 2.72
CA GLN A 9 31.11 5.62 1.81
C GLN A 9 31.59 5.73 0.36
N GLU A 10 32.68 6.47 0.13
CA GLU A 10 33.32 6.54 -1.19
C GLU A 10 33.80 5.17 -1.66
N GLN A 11 34.46 4.41 -0.78
CA GLN A 11 34.94 3.08 -1.10
C GLN A 11 33.79 2.09 -1.37
N PHE A 12 32.69 2.19 -0.61
CA PHE A 12 31.47 1.42 -0.89
C PHE A 12 30.92 1.74 -2.28
N ILE A 13 30.77 3.03 -2.63
CA ILE A 13 30.27 3.46 -3.94
C ILE A 13 31.19 2.96 -5.06
N GLN A 14 32.50 3.10 -4.92
CA GLN A 14 33.47 2.60 -5.89
C GLN A 14 33.36 1.08 -6.07
N THR A 15 33.16 0.33 -4.98
CA THR A 15 32.96 -1.12 -5.03
C THR A 15 31.68 -1.46 -5.79
N GLN A 16 30.57 -0.75 -5.56
CA GLN A 16 29.32 -0.96 -6.28
C GLN A 16 29.46 -0.67 -7.78
N ILE A 17 30.16 0.41 -8.15
CA ILE A 17 30.45 0.71 -9.57
C ILE A 17 31.33 -0.38 -10.19
N ALA A 18 32.34 -0.87 -9.46
CA ALA A 18 33.24 -1.92 -9.93
C ALA A 18 32.54 -3.25 -10.22
N THR A 19 31.36 -3.51 -9.64
CA THR A 19 30.53 -4.68 -9.99
C THR A 19 29.93 -4.60 -11.39
N GLY A 20 29.97 -3.43 -12.03
CA GLY A 20 29.32 -3.16 -13.32
C GLY A 20 27.81 -2.93 -13.22
N ARG A 21 27.22 -2.97 -12.03
CA ARG A 21 25.79 -2.71 -11.80
C ARG A 21 25.42 -1.23 -11.95
N TYR A 22 26.38 -0.34 -11.75
CA TYR A 22 26.18 1.11 -11.75
C TYR A 22 27.25 1.81 -12.59
N THR A 23 26.85 2.86 -13.30
CA THR A 23 27.75 3.61 -14.19
C THR A 23 28.52 4.70 -13.44
N ASN A 24 27.94 5.24 -12.36
CA ASN A 24 28.49 6.37 -11.62
C ASN A 24 27.96 6.40 -10.17
N ALA A 25 28.56 7.27 -9.36
CA ALA A 25 28.20 7.45 -7.95
C ALA A 25 26.75 7.96 -7.77
N THR A 26 26.27 8.79 -8.69
CA THR A 26 24.92 9.37 -8.62
C THR A 26 23.85 8.29 -8.70
N GLU A 27 24.03 7.26 -9.54
CA GLU A 27 23.09 6.14 -9.64
C GLU A 27 23.02 5.32 -8.35
N VAL A 28 24.17 5.04 -7.74
CA VAL A 28 24.24 4.32 -6.46
C VAL A 28 23.52 5.10 -5.36
N ILE A 29 23.78 6.42 -5.29
CA ILE A 29 23.15 7.31 -4.31
C ILE A 29 21.64 7.42 -4.56
N ALA A 30 21.21 7.52 -5.82
CA ALA A 30 19.81 7.59 -6.18
C ALA A 30 19.04 6.32 -5.75
N GLU A 31 19.59 5.13 -6.00
CA GLU A 31 18.98 3.88 -5.53
C GLU A 31 18.95 3.80 -4.01
N ALA A 32 20.03 4.20 -3.32
CA ALA A 32 20.06 4.24 -1.86
C ALA A 32 18.97 5.16 -1.26
N LEU A 33 18.76 6.33 -1.87
CA LEU A 33 17.70 7.27 -1.46
C LEU A 33 16.30 6.72 -1.77
N GLN A 34 16.10 6.07 -2.91
CA GLN A 34 14.83 5.40 -3.22
C GLN A 34 14.52 4.27 -2.24
N LEU A 35 15.53 3.49 -1.84
CA LEU A 35 15.37 2.45 -0.82
C LEU A 35 15.02 3.06 0.54
N LEU A 36 15.65 4.16 0.92
CA LEU A 36 15.31 4.90 2.14
C LEU A 36 13.87 5.41 2.12
N GLU A 37 13.43 5.99 1.00
CA GLU A 37 12.07 6.47 0.84
C GLU A 37 11.05 5.33 0.94
N LYS A 38 11.28 4.22 0.25
CA LYS A 38 10.43 3.01 0.34
C LYS A 38 10.35 2.48 1.76
N ARG A 39 11.47 2.45 2.48
CA ARG A 39 11.49 2.05 3.90
C ARG A 39 10.67 3.02 4.75
N ASN A 40 10.83 4.32 4.59
CA ASN A 40 10.07 5.31 5.35
C ASN A 40 8.56 5.17 5.09
N GLN A 41 8.16 4.95 3.84
CA GLN A 41 6.76 4.68 3.49
C GLN A 41 6.24 3.39 4.15
N TYR A 42 7.07 2.34 4.16
CA TYR A 42 6.74 1.09 4.84
C TYR A 42 6.59 1.29 6.35
N ASP A 43 7.51 2.01 6.99
CA ASP A 43 7.45 2.28 8.43
C ASP A 43 6.18 3.06 8.80
N CYS A 44 5.80 4.08 8.01
CA CYS A 44 4.52 4.77 8.19
C CYS A 44 3.32 3.82 8.05
N TRP A 45 3.31 2.98 7.00
CA TRP A 45 2.25 2.02 6.77
C TRP A 45 2.12 1.00 7.91
N VAL A 46 3.24 0.55 8.49
CA VAL A 46 3.25 -0.37 9.64
C VAL A 46 2.59 0.28 10.85
N GLU A 47 2.92 1.54 11.16
CA GLU A 47 2.30 2.24 12.30
C GLU A 47 0.80 2.45 12.08
N GLU A 48 0.37 2.83 10.87
CA GLU A 48 -1.06 2.93 10.54
C GLU A 48 -1.79 1.58 10.68
N LEU A 49 -1.14 0.49 10.26
CA LEU A 49 -1.72 -0.85 10.33
C LEU A 49 -1.83 -1.32 11.79
N ARG A 50 -0.83 -1.04 12.62
CA ARG A 50 -0.87 -1.35 14.07
C ARG A 50 -2.07 -0.70 14.74
N VAL A 51 -2.30 0.59 14.50
CA VAL A 51 -3.47 1.31 15.05
C VAL A 51 -4.78 0.65 14.61
N LYS A 52 -4.89 0.23 13.35
CA LYS A 52 -6.09 -0.46 12.84
C LYS A 52 -6.28 -1.83 13.48
N ILE A 53 -5.21 -2.60 13.68
CA ILE A 53 -5.24 -3.91 14.33
C ILE A 53 -5.67 -3.78 15.79
N ASP A 54 -5.08 -2.84 16.53
CA ASP A 54 -5.41 -2.62 17.94
C ASP A 54 -6.88 -2.20 18.10
N LEU A 55 -7.38 -1.33 17.21
CA LEU A 55 -8.79 -0.95 17.18
C LEU A 55 -9.69 -2.17 16.90
N ALA A 56 -9.37 -2.96 15.87
CA ALA A 56 -10.14 -4.14 15.50
C ALA A 56 -10.14 -5.20 16.61
N ALA A 57 -9.00 -5.44 17.27
CA ALA A 57 -8.90 -6.34 18.41
C ALA A 57 -9.81 -5.88 19.55
N ALA A 58 -9.78 -4.58 19.89
CA ALA A 58 -10.66 -4.03 20.92
C ALA A 58 -12.15 -4.12 20.56
N GLN A 59 -12.51 -4.02 19.27
CA GLN A 59 -13.89 -4.23 18.79
C GLN A 59 -14.33 -5.68 18.97
N LEU A 60 -13.45 -6.63 18.64
CA LEU A 60 -13.71 -8.06 18.83
C LEU A 60 -13.85 -8.41 20.32
N ASP A 61 -13.02 -7.86 21.20
CA ASP A 61 -13.12 -8.06 22.65
C ASP A 61 -14.46 -7.55 23.22
N ARG A 62 -15.05 -6.51 22.60
CA ARG A 62 -16.39 -6.01 22.95
C ARG A 62 -17.53 -6.80 22.32
N GLY A 63 -17.24 -7.81 21.49
CA GLY A 63 -18.24 -8.60 20.77
C GLY A 63 -18.88 -7.86 19.59
N GLU A 64 -18.22 -6.83 19.04
CA GLU A 64 -18.71 -6.06 17.89
C GLU A 64 -18.40 -6.74 16.54
N GLY A 65 -17.70 -7.88 16.57
CA GLY A 65 -17.46 -8.69 15.38
C GLY A 65 -18.76 -9.25 14.80
N ILE A 66 -18.86 -9.25 13.47
CA ILE A 66 -19.93 -9.93 12.74
C ILE A 66 -19.39 -11.22 12.11
N ASP A 67 -20.25 -12.20 11.89
CA ASP A 67 -19.87 -13.42 11.21
C ASP A 67 -19.50 -13.15 9.74
N SER A 68 -18.70 -14.05 9.18
CA SER A 68 -18.16 -13.90 7.82
C SER A 68 -19.26 -13.88 6.75
N GLU A 69 -20.34 -14.65 6.91
CA GLU A 69 -21.42 -14.73 5.92
C GLU A 69 -22.21 -13.41 5.90
N THR A 70 -22.51 -12.87 7.08
CA THR A 70 -23.13 -11.55 7.26
C THR A 70 -22.25 -10.44 6.71
N ALA A 71 -20.93 -10.49 6.94
CA ALA A 71 -19.99 -9.51 6.42
C ALA A 71 -19.99 -9.50 4.88
N ILE A 72 -19.91 -10.68 4.25
CA ILE A 72 -19.95 -10.81 2.79
C ILE A 72 -21.28 -10.28 2.24
N ALA A 73 -22.41 -10.74 2.79
CA ALA A 73 -23.74 -10.31 2.35
C ALA A 73 -23.94 -8.79 2.45
N LEU A 74 -23.41 -8.16 3.51
CA LEU A 74 -23.48 -6.70 3.68
C LEU A 74 -22.67 -5.96 2.61
N VAL A 75 -21.46 -6.43 2.30
CA VAL A 75 -20.60 -5.85 1.27
C VAL A 75 -21.22 -6.00 -0.12
N GLU A 76 -21.77 -7.18 -0.45
CA GLU A 76 -22.49 -7.40 -1.70
C GLU A 76 -23.70 -6.47 -1.83
N PHE A 77 -24.49 -6.35 -0.77
CA PHE A 77 -25.66 -5.48 -0.74
C PHE A 77 -25.31 -4.00 -0.91
N ASP A 78 -24.31 -3.49 -0.19
CA ASP A 78 -23.86 -2.10 -0.30
C ASP A 78 -23.30 -1.81 -1.70
N THR A 79 -22.50 -2.73 -2.26
CA THR A 79 -21.94 -2.60 -3.61
C THR A 79 -23.03 -2.54 -4.67
N HIS A 80 -24.03 -3.42 -4.60
CA HIS A 80 -25.18 -3.41 -5.52
C HIS A 80 -26.01 -2.13 -5.39
N THR A 81 -26.20 -1.66 -4.16
CA THR A 81 -26.95 -0.42 -3.89
C THR A 81 -26.23 0.79 -4.48
N ARG A 82 -24.91 0.87 -4.32
CA ARG A 82 -24.07 1.93 -4.92
C ARG A 82 -24.06 1.85 -6.43
N PHE A 83 -23.96 0.65 -7.00
CA PHE A 83 -24.08 0.45 -8.45
C PHE A 83 -25.38 1.03 -8.99
N LYS A 84 -26.52 0.68 -8.39
CA LYS A 84 -27.85 1.18 -8.81
C LYS A 84 -27.93 2.71 -8.74
N LEU A 85 -27.38 3.31 -7.69
CA LEU A 85 -27.34 4.76 -7.53
C LEU A 85 -26.52 5.43 -8.64
N LEU A 86 -25.30 4.93 -8.88
CA LEU A 86 -24.40 5.47 -9.90
C LEU A 86 -24.98 5.30 -11.32
N ALA A 87 -25.57 4.14 -11.61
CA ALA A 87 -26.24 3.89 -12.87
C ALA A 87 -27.43 4.86 -13.08
N ALA A 88 -28.20 5.16 -12.04
CA ALA A 88 -29.29 6.14 -12.11
C ALA A 88 -28.80 7.59 -12.30
N GLN A 89 -27.59 7.90 -11.82
CA GLN A 89 -26.92 9.20 -12.01
C GLN A 89 -26.18 9.32 -13.35
N GLY A 90 -26.19 8.27 -14.18
CA GLY A 90 -25.53 8.24 -15.48
C GLY A 90 -24.07 7.76 -15.45
N ASP A 91 -23.52 7.42 -14.29
CA ASP A 91 -22.15 6.94 -14.13
C ASP A 91 -22.09 5.39 -14.07
N ARG A 92 -22.61 4.76 -15.14
CA ARG A 92 -22.73 3.30 -15.24
C ARG A 92 -21.37 2.60 -15.28
N GLU A 93 -20.36 3.24 -15.86
CA GLU A 93 -19.01 2.67 -15.98
C GLU A 93 -18.34 2.52 -14.60
N LEU A 94 -18.43 3.55 -13.75
CA LEU A 94 -17.89 3.48 -12.40
C LEU A 94 -18.66 2.46 -11.55
N GLY A 95 -19.98 2.36 -11.76
CA GLY A 95 -20.79 1.31 -11.16
C GLY A 95 -20.31 -0.11 -11.54
N LEU A 96 -20.04 -0.37 -12.82
CA LEU A 96 -19.59 -1.70 -13.27
C LEU A 96 -18.22 -2.06 -12.66
N LYS A 97 -17.29 -1.10 -12.58
CA LYS A 97 -15.98 -1.30 -11.93
C LYS A 97 -16.09 -1.69 -10.45
N LEU A 98 -17.14 -1.25 -9.75
CA LEU A 98 -17.39 -1.67 -8.37
C LEU A 98 -17.79 -3.14 -8.28
N LEU A 99 -18.60 -3.63 -9.23
CA LEU A 99 -19.01 -5.04 -9.27
C LEU A 99 -17.84 -5.94 -9.64
N ASP A 100 -17.05 -5.58 -10.65
CA ASP A 100 -15.86 -6.36 -11.04
C ASP A 100 -14.86 -6.51 -9.87
N LYS A 101 -14.74 -5.46 -9.05
CA LYS A 101 -13.89 -5.49 -7.85
C LYS A 101 -14.46 -6.39 -6.76
N LEU A 102 -15.78 -6.43 -6.59
CA LEU A 102 -16.42 -7.33 -5.65
C LEU A 102 -16.19 -8.80 -6.04
N ASP A 103 -16.37 -9.13 -7.32
CA ASP A 103 -16.15 -10.48 -7.85
C ASP A 103 -14.69 -10.94 -7.65
N SER A 104 -13.71 -10.04 -7.78
CA SER A 104 -12.29 -10.35 -7.54
C SER A 104 -11.93 -10.66 -6.07
N LEU A 105 -12.84 -10.40 -5.13
CA LEU A 105 -12.62 -10.64 -3.69
C LEU A 105 -13.30 -11.93 -3.20
N THR A 106 -14.15 -12.55 -4.02
CA THR A 106 -14.93 -13.75 -3.70
C THR A 106 -14.43 -15.03 -4.40
N ASP A 107 -13.45 -14.91 -5.31
CA ASP A 107 -12.70 -16.01 -5.94
C ASP A 107 -11.47 -16.47 -5.11
#